data_AF-X1QXW0-F1
#
_entry.id   AF-X1QXW0-F1
#
_cell.length_a   1.000
_cell.length_b   1.000
_cell.length_c   1.000
_cell.angle_alpha   90.00
_cell.angle_beta   90.00
_cell.angle_gamma   90.00
#
_symmetry.space_group_name_H-M   'P 1'
#
loop_
_entity.id
_entity.type
_entity.pdbx_description
1 polymer ?
#
loop_
_entity_poly.entity_id
_entity_poly.type
_entity_poly.pdbx_seq_one_letter_code
_entity_poly.pdbx_strand_id
1 'polypeptide(L)'
;AENLHITYVIDEPGWYLTETHLHVACSEKDIPQNKKGNPIPGHFDYSSEHEISDLVIEEPFVISLDSIGCCNPFIAAHAVVCKLGEVQEPTLVSNNETMTAGWTDEDPESDPLNPVMYGGTWVNAVDLSIPNPGWYTENTGSFLGAYWISTYDGLEGPGDENSWRLFKEDFNIPSEAVNISATLYMTADNTVEAYLNGISVGSTTYVYGSQPNP
;
A
#
# COMPACT_ATOMS: atom_id res chain seq x y z
N ALA A 1 33.97 -16.53 27.55
CA ALA A 1 33.15 -17.68 27.14
C ALA A 1 33.18 -17.72 25.61
N GLU A 2 33.32 -18.91 25.05
CA GLU A 2 33.25 -19.12 23.60
C GLU A 2 31.78 -19.34 23.21
N ASN A 3 31.39 -18.88 22.02
CA ASN A 3 30.02 -18.97 21.52
C ASN A 3 29.97 -19.72 20.19
N LEU A 4 28.89 -20.46 19.99
CA LEU A 4 28.46 -20.96 18.69
C LEU A 4 27.67 -19.85 17.97
N HIS A 5 28.09 -19.53 16.74
CA HIS A 5 27.42 -18.57 15.88
C HIS A 5 26.79 -19.29 14.70
N ILE A 6 25.49 -19.10 14.52
CA ILE A 6 24.72 -19.67 13.41
C ILE A 6 23.94 -18.53 12.78
N THR A 7 24.01 -18.41 11.46
CA THR A 7 23.26 -17.39 10.74
C THR A 7 22.49 -18.06 9.61
N TYR A 8 21.17 -17.86 9.61
CA TYR A 8 20.34 -18.17 8.46
C TYR A 8 20.56 -17.07 7.43
N VAL A 9 20.83 -17.43 6.18
CA VAL A 9 21.09 -16.48 5.09
C VAL A 9 20.23 -16.88 3.90
N ILE A 10 19.48 -15.94 3.37
CA ILE A 10 18.82 -16.05 2.07
C ILE A 10 19.77 -15.50 1.00
N ASP A 11 20.18 -16.36 0.08
CA ASP A 11 21.08 -16.02 -1.04
C ASP A 11 20.36 -15.87 -2.38
N GLU A 12 19.04 -16.16 -2.43
CA GLU A 12 18.21 -15.99 -3.62
C GLU A 12 17.33 -14.72 -3.52
N PRO A 13 17.45 -13.78 -4.47
CA PRO A 13 16.63 -12.57 -4.49
C PRO A 13 15.12 -12.83 -4.51
N GLY A 14 14.38 -12.03 -3.76
CA GLY A 14 12.92 -12.10 -3.67
C GLY A 14 12.38 -13.12 -2.69
N TRP A 15 13.26 -13.90 -2.04
CA TRP A 15 12.92 -14.74 -0.90
C TRP A 15 13.25 -14.03 0.42
N TYR A 16 12.45 -14.30 1.45
CA TYR A 16 12.61 -13.72 2.78
C TYR A 16 12.25 -14.73 3.86
N LEU A 17 12.93 -14.66 5.01
CA LEU A 17 12.65 -15.48 6.18
C LEU A 17 11.32 -15.02 6.81
N THR A 18 10.44 -15.97 7.10
CA THR A 18 9.24 -15.73 7.92
C THR A 18 9.35 -16.42 9.27
N GLU A 19 10.05 -17.56 9.34
CA GLU A 19 10.30 -18.26 10.59
C GLU A 19 11.67 -18.94 10.55
N THR A 20 12.34 -19.00 11.69
CA THR A 20 13.55 -19.82 11.88
C THR A 20 13.39 -20.68 13.12
N HIS A 21 13.92 -21.90 13.06
CA HIS A 21 13.94 -22.83 14.20
C HIS A 21 15.31 -23.49 14.30
N LEU A 22 15.91 -23.40 15.48
CA LEU A 22 17.24 -23.89 15.80
C LEU A 22 17.23 -24.71 17.09
N HIS A 23 17.86 -25.88 17.03
CA HIS A 23 18.03 -26.76 18.18
C HIS A 23 19.46 -27.28 18.17
N VAL A 24 20.09 -27.28 19.35
CA VAL A 24 21.50 -27.60 19.51
C VAL A 24 21.64 -28.62 20.63
N ALA A 25 22.21 -29.78 20.33
CA ALA A 25 22.28 -30.89 21.27
C ALA A 25 23.64 -31.60 21.24
N CYS A 26 23.93 -32.42 22.26
CA CYS A 26 25.23 -33.11 22.37
C CYS A 26 25.30 -34.44 21.62
N SER A 27 24.17 -34.95 21.16
CA SER A 27 24.11 -36.08 20.25
C SER A 27 22.94 -35.91 19.29
N GLU A 28 23.03 -36.56 18.13
CA GLU A 28 21.92 -36.60 17.16
C GLU A 28 20.62 -37.15 17.76
N LYS A 29 20.71 -38.09 18.70
CA LYS A 29 19.56 -38.71 19.35
C LYS A 29 18.82 -37.78 20.31
N ASP A 30 19.49 -36.73 20.76
CA ASP A 30 18.92 -35.74 21.66
C ASP A 30 18.12 -34.67 20.91
N ILE A 31 18.28 -34.61 19.57
CA ILE A 31 17.43 -33.78 18.71
C ILE A 31 16.05 -34.45 18.63
N PRO A 32 14.94 -33.72 18.92
CA PRO A 32 13.59 -34.27 18.79
C PRO A 32 13.30 -34.71 17.35
N GLN A 33 13.12 -36.01 17.13
CA GLN A 33 12.96 -36.61 15.79
C GLN A 33 11.65 -37.40 15.65
N ASN A 34 11.05 -37.34 14.47
CA ASN A 34 9.92 -38.20 14.12
C ASN A 34 10.38 -39.65 13.90
N LYS A 35 9.44 -40.57 13.66
CA LYS A 35 9.74 -42.00 13.45
C LYS A 35 10.66 -42.28 12.24
N LYS A 36 10.87 -41.31 11.34
CA LYS A 36 11.77 -41.41 10.19
C LYS A 36 13.14 -40.75 10.44
N GLY A 37 13.38 -40.22 11.63
CA GLY A 37 14.64 -39.54 11.99
C GLY A 37 14.70 -38.07 11.61
N ASN A 38 13.63 -37.47 11.07
CA ASN A 38 13.64 -36.04 10.76
C ASN A 38 13.30 -35.22 12.01
N PRO A 39 13.96 -34.07 12.24
CA PRO A 39 13.60 -33.15 13.31
C PRO A 39 12.10 -32.80 13.31
N ILE A 40 11.49 -32.64 14.48
CA ILE A 40 10.07 -32.31 14.64
C ILE A 40 9.90 -30.78 14.80
N PRO A 41 9.24 -30.08 13.87
CA PRO A 41 8.86 -28.68 14.05
C PRO A 41 8.07 -28.44 15.35
N GLY A 42 8.36 -27.36 16.07
CA GLY A 42 7.73 -27.02 17.36
C GLY A 42 8.43 -27.54 18.62
N HIS A 43 9.55 -28.26 18.50
CA HIS A 43 10.39 -28.72 19.62
C HIS A 43 11.81 -28.15 19.60
N PHE A 44 12.00 -27.01 18.94
CA PHE A 44 13.29 -26.33 18.84
C PHE A 44 13.48 -25.40 20.04
N ASP A 45 14.72 -25.24 20.51
CA ASP A 45 15.03 -24.42 21.70
C ASP A 45 15.02 -22.93 21.39
N TYR A 46 15.35 -22.59 20.13
CA TYR A 46 15.45 -21.24 19.63
C TYR A 46 14.58 -21.09 18.40
N SER A 47 13.86 -19.98 18.31
CA SER A 47 13.08 -19.63 17.14
C SER A 47 12.91 -18.13 17.00
N SER A 48 12.65 -17.69 15.77
CA SER A 48 12.31 -16.31 15.44
C SER A 48 11.16 -16.33 14.44
N GLU A 49 10.24 -15.38 14.54
CA GLU A 49 9.13 -15.16 13.62
C GLU A 49 9.24 -13.73 13.07
N HIS A 50 8.94 -13.56 11.78
CA HIS A 50 9.07 -12.30 11.07
C HIS A 50 7.82 -12.05 10.22
N GLU A 51 7.38 -10.80 10.19
CA GLU A 51 6.32 -10.39 9.28
C GLU A 51 6.90 -10.24 7.87
N ILE A 52 6.09 -10.49 6.85
CA ILE A 52 6.54 -10.43 5.45
C ILE A 52 7.05 -9.03 5.06
N SER A 53 6.57 -7.99 5.75
CA SER A 53 6.98 -6.60 5.59
C SER A 53 8.39 -6.31 6.10
N ASP A 54 8.97 -7.18 6.93
CA ASP A 54 10.30 -6.99 7.52
C ASP A 54 11.43 -7.31 6.52
N LEU A 55 11.11 -8.06 5.45
CA LEU A 55 12.02 -8.42 4.38
C LEU A 55 13.35 -9.01 4.89
N VAL A 56 13.28 -9.87 5.92
CA VAL A 56 14.46 -10.43 6.59
C VAL A 56 15.18 -11.42 5.67
N ILE A 57 16.48 -11.18 5.47
CA ILE A 57 17.36 -12.05 4.66
C ILE A 57 18.49 -12.69 5.48
N GLU A 58 18.71 -12.22 6.71
CA GLU A 58 19.69 -12.77 7.63
C GLU A 58 19.13 -12.83 9.06
N GLU A 59 19.31 -13.96 9.74
CA GLU A 59 18.91 -14.10 11.15
C GLU A 59 20.03 -14.80 11.96
N PRO A 60 20.72 -14.08 12.86
CA PRO A 60 21.82 -14.62 13.66
C PRO A 60 21.38 -15.18 15.01
N PHE A 61 21.90 -16.35 15.36
CA PHE A 61 21.85 -16.94 16.71
C PHE A 61 23.24 -17.01 17.32
N VAL A 62 23.33 -16.60 18.59
CA VAL A 62 24.56 -16.66 19.38
C VAL A 62 24.28 -17.48 20.64
N ILE A 63 24.89 -18.65 20.75
CA ILE A 63 24.65 -19.60 21.84
C ILE A 63 25.96 -19.84 22.58
N SER A 64 25.94 -19.71 23.91
CA SER A 64 27.13 -20.01 24.73
C SER A 64 27.49 -21.50 24.66
N LEU A 65 28.74 -21.83 24.37
CA LEU A 65 29.20 -23.24 24.38
C LEU A 65 29.07 -23.87 25.77
N ASP A 66 29.25 -23.07 26.84
CA ASP A 66 29.07 -23.53 28.22
C ASP A 66 27.63 -23.98 28.49
N SER A 67 26.64 -23.37 27.81
CA SER A 67 25.22 -23.69 27.96
C SER A 67 24.82 -25.00 27.26
N ILE A 68 25.56 -25.38 26.22
CA ILE A 68 25.31 -26.59 25.44
C ILE A 68 25.87 -27.82 26.17
N GLY A 69 26.98 -27.66 26.91
CA GLY A 69 27.54 -28.71 27.76
C GLY A 69 28.35 -29.79 27.04
N CYS A 70 28.71 -29.56 25.77
CA CYS A 70 29.61 -30.43 25.00
C CYS A 70 30.43 -29.67 23.97
N CYS A 71 31.52 -30.30 23.54
CA CYS A 71 32.52 -29.67 22.67
C CYS A 71 32.19 -29.78 21.17
N ASN A 72 31.38 -30.77 20.77
CA ASN A 72 31.01 -31.02 19.38
C ASN A 72 29.47 -31.13 19.28
N PRO A 73 28.75 -30.00 19.23
CA PRO A 73 27.31 -30.02 19.18
C PRO A 73 26.77 -30.49 17.81
N PHE A 74 25.60 -31.11 17.84
CA PHE A 74 24.76 -31.41 16.71
C PHE A 74 23.70 -30.31 16.57
N ILE A 75 23.45 -29.89 15.34
CA ILE A 75 22.57 -28.76 15.03
C ILE A 75 21.45 -29.26 14.13
N ALA A 76 20.20 -28.99 14.52
CA ALA A 76 19.05 -29.03 13.62
C ALA A 76 18.60 -27.61 13.34
N ALA A 77 18.52 -27.27 12.06
CA ALA A 77 18.10 -25.96 11.57
C ALA A 77 16.96 -26.14 10.57
N HIS A 78 15.89 -25.37 10.76
CA HIS A 78 14.79 -25.25 9.81
C HIS A 78 14.48 -23.76 9.60
N ALA A 79 14.11 -23.40 8.37
CA ALA A 79 13.64 -22.07 8.04
C ALA A 79 12.37 -22.20 7.20
N VAL A 80 11.43 -21.31 7.47
CA VAL A 80 10.27 -21.06 6.62
C VAL A 80 10.54 -19.77 5.88
N VAL A 81 10.36 -19.83 4.57
CA VAL A 81 10.64 -18.72 3.66
C VAL A 81 9.43 -18.43 2.80
N CYS A 82 9.31 -17.16 2.41
CA CYS A 82 8.31 -16.70 1.47
C CYS A 82 8.99 -16.09 0.25
N LYS A 83 8.31 -16.13 -0.90
CA LYS A 83 8.72 -15.40 -2.10
C LYS A 83 7.71 -14.31 -2.38
N LEU A 84 8.15 -13.08 -2.56
CA LEU A 84 7.24 -12.02 -3.01
C LEU A 84 6.84 -12.28 -4.47
N GLY A 85 5.58 -11.99 -4.77
CA GLY A 85 5.04 -12.05 -6.12
C GLY A 85 5.57 -10.96 -7.03
N GLU A 86 4.99 -10.87 -8.23
CA GLU A 86 5.28 -9.77 -9.16
C GLU A 86 4.83 -8.44 -8.56
N VAL A 87 5.61 -7.39 -8.82
CA VAL A 87 5.24 -6.02 -8.47
C VAL A 87 4.01 -5.63 -9.29
N GLN A 88 2.96 -5.17 -8.60
CA GLN A 88 1.76 -4.64 -9.24
C GLN A 88 1.81 -3.12 -9.24
N GLU A 89 1.64 -2.52 -10.42
CA GLU A 89 1.65 -1.07 -10.62
C GLU A 89 0.32 -0.60 -11.25
N PRO A 90 -0.81 -0.69 -10.53
CA PRO A 90 -2.08 -0.20 -11.05
C PRO A 90 -2.02 1.31 -11.24
N THR A 91 -2.49 1.78 -12.40
CA THR A 91 -2.70 3.21 -12.66
C THR A 91 -4.18 3.51 -12.52
N LEU A 92 -4.52 4.42 -11.62
CA LEU A 92 -5.87 4.96 -11.47
C LEU A 92 -5.91 6.33 -12.14
N VAL A 93 -6.95 6.56 -12.95
CA VAL A 93 -7.14 7.82 -13.66
C VAL A 93 -8.59 8.27 -13.49
N SER A 94 -8.81 9.59 -13.46
CA SER A 94 -10.17 10.12 -13.56
C SER A 94 -10.77 9.75 -14.90
N ASN A 95 -11.98 9.18 -14.92
CA ASN A 95 -12.67 8.80 -16.14
C ASN A 95 -14.19 8.77 -15.94
N ASN A 96 -14.93 8.11 -16.83
CA ASN A 96 -16.39 7.95 -16.76
C ASN A 96 -16.86 6.88 -15.76
N GLU A 97 -15.94 6.20 -15.07
CA GLU A 97 -16.20 5.31 -13.94
C GLU A 97 -15.98 6.01 -12.60
N THR A 98 -15.24 7.12 -12.58
CA THR A 98 -15.09 7.96 -11.39
C THR A 98 -16.44 8.45 -10.90
N MET A 99 -16.68 8.36 -9.60
CA MET A 99 -17.96 8.68 -8.99
C MET A 99 -17.97 10.11 -8.48
N THR A 100 -19.13 10.75 -8.50
CA THR A 100 -19.38 12.04 -7.87
C THR A 100 -20.65 12.04 -7.02
N ALA A 101 -20.60 12.73 -5.88
CA ALA A 101 -21.77 12.96 -5.02
C ALA A 101 -22.58 14.20 -5.44
N GLY A 102 -22.09 14.95 -6.44
CA GLY A 102 -22.69 16.20 -6.92
C GLY A 102 -21.90 17.44 -6.46
N TRP A 103 -22.62 18.51 -6.16
CA TRP A 103 -22.06 19.84 -5.92
C TRP A 103 -22.72 20.60 -4.77
N THR A 104 -22.01 21.60 -4.25
CA THR A 104 -22.50 22.58 -3.26
C THR A 104 -21.91 23.96 -3.55
N ASP A 105 -22.67 25.02 -3.33
CA ASP A 105 -22.21 26.42 -3.29
C ASP A 105 -21.76 26.86 -1.89
N GLU A 106 -22.14 26.10 -0.85
CA GLU A 106 -21.64 26.28 0.51
C GLU A 106 -20.26 25.64 0.68
N ASP A 107 -19.37 26.32 1.40
CA ASP A 107 -18.07 25.78 1.77
C ASP A 107 -18.24 24.59 2.72
N PRO A 108 -17.78 23.38 2.34
CA PRO A 108 -17.97 22.18 3.11
C PRO A 108 -17.00 22.06 4.30
N GLU A 109 -16.07 23.01 4.51
CA GLU A 109 -14.99 23.12 5.53
C GLU A 109 -15.02 22.16 6.74
N SER A 110 -16.17 21.99 7.40
CA SER A 110 -16.33 21.11 8.57
C SER A 110 -16.40 19.61 8.29
N ASP A 111 -16.81 19.21 7.07
CA ASP A 111 -16.99 17.81 6.65
C ASP A 111 -16.89 17.66 5.11
N PRO A 112 -15.71 17.93 4.52
CA PRO A 112 -15.49 17.97 3.06
C PRO A 112 -15.72 16.64 2.35
N LEU A 113 -15.87 15.54 3.08
CA LEU A 113 -16.09 14.20 2.53
C LEU A 113 -17.53 13.71 2.69
N ASN A 114 -18.44 14.52 3.22
CA ASN A 114 -19.82 14.13 3.43
C ASN A 114 -20.64 14.31 2.16
N PRO A 115 -21.05 13.21 1.49
CA PRO A 115 -21.74 13.30 0.21
C PRO A 115 -23.09 14.03 0.31
N VAL A 116 -23.74 14.07 1.49
CA VAL A 116 -25.04 14.73 1.68
C VAL A 116 -24.95 16.23 1.37
N MET A 117 -23.80 16.87 1.67
CA MET A 117 -23.57 18.27 1.37
C MET A 117 -23.60 18.55 -0.14
N TYR A 118 -23.28 17.55 -0.97
CA TYR A 118 -23.13 17.68 -2.42
C TYR A 118 -24.34 17.16 -3.22
N GLY A 119 -25.40 16.69 -2.54
CA GLY A 119 -26.57 16.06 -3.19
C GLY A 119 -26.78 14.59 -2.82
N GLY A 120 -25.83 13.97 -2.12
CA GLY A 120 -26.00 12.74 -1.34
C GLY A 120 -25.97 11.43 -2.12
N THR A 121 -26.05 11.46 -3.46
CA THR A 121 -26.10 10.25 -4.29
C THR A 121 -24.88 10.15 -5.18
N TRP A 122 -24.15 9.04 -5.07
CA TRP A 122 -23.02 8.75 -5.94
C TRP A 122 -23.51 8.32 -7.32
N VAL A 123 -23.09 9.04 -8.35
CA VAL A 123 -23.31 8.73 -9.78
C VAL A 123 -21.98 8.83 -10.52
N ASN A 124 -21.90 8.31 -11.75
CA ASN A 124 -20.72 8.49 -12.57
C ASN A 124 -20.52 9.98 -12.90
N ALA A 125 -19.27 10.42 -12.84
CA ALA A 125 -18.87 11.74 -13.25
C ALA A 125 -19.02 11.91 -14.76
N VAL A 126 -19.18 13.16 -15.17
CA VAL A 126 -19.31 13.54 -16.58
C VAL A 126 -17.92 13.80 -17.14
N ASP A 127 -17.60 13.13 -18.25
CA ASP A 127 -16.38 13.37 -19.03
C ASP A 127 -16.53 14.64 -19.86
N LEU A 128 -15.72 15.66 -19.54
CA LEU A 128 -15.72 16.96 -20.22
C LEU A 128 -14.89 16.97 -21.51
N SER A 129 -14.26 15.85 -21.89
CA SER A 129 -13.56 15.76 -23.17
C SER A 129 -14.52 15.65 -24.36
N ILE A 130 -15.82 15.38 -24.11
CA ILE A 130 -16.85 15.18 -25.14
C ILE A 130 -18.15 15.90 -24.77
N PRO A 131 -18.60 16.92 -25.55
CA PRO A 131 -17.92 17.50 -26.72
C PRO A 131 -16.70 18.33 -26.30
N ASN A 132 -15.59 18.23 -27.04
CA ASN A 132 -14.37 18.97 -26.72
C ASN A 132 -14.65 20.48 -26.63
N PRO A 133 -14.46 21.12 -25.46
CA PRO A 133 -14.78 22.52 -25.24
C PRO A 133 -13.78 23.52 -25.86
N GLY A 134 -12.81 23.05 -26.66
CA GLY A 134 -11.85 23.87 -27.40
C GLY A 134 -10.64 24.32 -26.59
N TRP A 135 -10.76 24.41 -25.27
CA TRP A 135 -9.63 24.54 -24.34
C TRP A 135 -9.02 23.19 -23.98
N TYR A 136 -9.77 22.10 -24.14
CA TYR A 136 -9.29 20.75 -23.86
C TYR A 136 -8.29 20.32 -24.93
N THR A 137 -7.08 20.03 -24.47
CA THR A 137 -6.08 19.26 -25.21
C THR A 137 -5.94 17.89 -24.55
N GLU A 138 -5.67 16.86 -25.35
CA GLU A 138 -5.41 15.51 -24.81
C GLU A 138 -4.34 15.56 -23.73
N ASN A 139 -4.62 14.88 -22.60
CA ASN A 139 -3.69 14.85 -21.48
C ASN A 139 -2.44 14.04 -21.84
N THR A 140 -1.27 14.54 -21.44
CA THR A 140 0.03 13.92 -21.71
C THR A 140 0.85 13.78 -20.42
N GLY A 141 1.98 13.06 -20.49
CA GLY A 141 2.86 12.87 -19.34
C GLY A 141 2.13 12.19 -18.18
N SER A 142 2.23 12.75 -16.98
CA SER A 142 1.63 12.21 -15.76
C SER A 142 0.10 12.15 -15.75
N PHE A 143 -0.57 12.83 -16.68
CA PHE A 143 -2.03 12.84 -16.81
C PHE A 143 -2.53 11.98 -17.99
N LEU A 144 -1.64 11.26 -18.69
CA LEU A 144 -2.04 10.44 -19.84
C LEU A 144 -3.15 9.45 -19.46
N GLY A 145 -4.25 9.48 -20.21
CA GLY A 145 -5.42 8.62 -19.99
C GLY A 145 -6.45 9.15 -18.99
N ALA A 146 -6.13 10.22 -18.23
CA ALA A 146 -7.09 10.89 -17.37
C ALA A 146 -8.02 11.80 -18.16
N TYR A 147 -9.26 11.93 -17.69
CA TYR A 147 -10.27 12.83 -18.23
C TYR A 147 -10.44 14.03 -17.30
N TRP A 148 -10.76 15.18 -17.88
CA TRP A 148 -11.36 16.27 -17.13
C TRP A 148 -12.79 15.85 -16.80
N ILE A 149 -13.11 15.75 -15.51
CA ILE A 149 -14.41 15.28 -15.05
C ILE A 149 -15.13 16.36 -14.25
N SER A 150 -16.46 16.35 -14.32
CA SER A 150 -17.32 17.21 -13.51
C SER A 150 -18.62 16.49 -13.16
N THR A 151 -19.56 17.20 -12.54
CA THR A 151 -20.87 16.67 -12.13
C THR A 151 -21.98 17.03 -13.09
N TYR A 152 -21.64 17.76 -14.15
CA TYR A 152 -22.59 18.28 -15.13
C TYR A 152 -21.94 18.28 -16.53
N ASP A 153 -22.77 18.19 -17.57
CA ASP A 153 -22.38 18.24 -19.00
C ASP A 153 -22.09 19.69 -19.46
N GLY A 154 -21.35 20.41 -18.62
CA GLY A 154 -21.01 21.83 -18.74
C GLY A 154 -19.98 22.22 -17.69
N LEU A 155 -19.15 23.22 -18.02
CA LEU A 155 -17.91 23.52 -17.30
C LEU A 155 -18.11 23.92 -15.83
N GLU A 156 -19.19 24.64 -15.49
CA GLU A 156 -19.35 25.30 -14.18
C GLU A 156 -20.57 24.82 -13.37
N GLY A 157 -21.37 23.87 -13.89
CA GLY A 157 -22.64 23.47 -13.27
C GLY A 157 -23.78 24.45 -13.53
N PRO A 158 -24.91 24.37 -12.80
CA PRO A 158 -26.15 25.09 -13.14
C PRO A 158 -26.18 26.59 -12.75
N GLY A 159 -25.06 27.23 -12.44
CA GLY A 159 -25.04 28.67 -12.09
C GLY A 159 -23.66 29.31 -12.22
N ASP A 160 -23.63 30.63 -12.41
CA ASP A 160 -22.41 31.47 -12.51
C ASP A 160 -21.71 31.67 -11.14
N GLU A 161 -21.78 30.68 -10.24
CA GLU A 161 -21.39 30.81 -8.83
C GLU A 161 -20.28 29.81 -8.42
N ASN A 162 -19.40 30.27 -7.53
CA ASN A 162 -18.33 29.45 -6.95
C ASN A 162 -18.95 28.22 -6.27
N SER A 163 -18.47 27.04 -6.64
CA SER A 163 -19.05 25.79 -6.13
C SER A 163 -18.02 24.68 -6.02
N TRP A 164 -18.28 23.74 -5.11
CA TRP A 164 -17.47 22.57 -4.81
C TRP A 164 -18.07 21.32 -5.43
N ARG A 165 -17.22 20.38 -5.80
CA ARG A 165 -17.60 19.04 -6.25
C ARG A 165 -16.90 18.01 -5.40
N LEU A 166 -17.60 16.91 -5.11
CA LEU A 166 -17.02 15.76 -4.43
C LEU A 166 -16.92 14.58 -5.40
N PHE A 167 -15.70 14.08 -5.58
CA PHE A 167 -15.40 12.91 -6.40
C PHE A 167 -14.79 11.80 -5.55
N LYS A 168 -14.95 10.55 -5.99
CA LYS A 168 -14.24 9.41 -5.40
C LYS A 168 -13.93 8.34 -6.43
N GLU A 169 -12.87 7.61 -6.12
CA GLU A 169 -12.49 6.36 -6.76
C GLU A 169 -12.22 5.35 -5.64
N ASP A 170 -12.77 4.14 -5.77
CA ASP A 170 -12.57 3.05 -4.82
C ASP A 170 -11.70 1.98 -5.49
N PHE A 171 -10.63 1.52 -4.82
CA PHE A 171 -9.77 0.46 -5.32
C PHE A 171 -9.36 -0.49 -4.19
N ASN A 172 -9.09 -1.75 -4.54
CA ASN A 172 -8.69 -2.76 -3.58
C ASN A 172 -7.19 -3.02 -3.64
N ILE A 173 -6.56 -3.01 -2.48
CA ILE A 173 -5.19 -3.50 -2.31
C ILE A 173 -5.29 -4.95 -1.80
N PRO A 174 -4.61 -5.93 -2.43
CA PRO A 174 -4.57 -7.30 -1.92
C PRO A 174 -4.10 -7.33 -0.46
N SER A 175 -4.72 -8.19 0.36
CA SER A 175 -4.43 -8.27 1.81
C SER A 175 -2.99 -8.65 2.13
N GLU A 176 -2.33 -9.34 1.21
CA GLU A 176 -0.95 -9.82 1.27
C GLU A 176 0.05 -8.84 0.64
N ALA A 177 -0.41 -7.71 0.10
CA ALA A 177 0.45 -6.73 -0.52
C ALA A 177 1.36 -6.07 0.53
N VAL A 178 2.64 -5.94 0.18
CA VAL A 178 3.65 -5.25 0.98
C VAL A 178 4.43 -4.26 0.13
N ASN A 179 5.20 -3.39 0.78
CA ASN A 179 5.96 -2.31 0.13
C ASN A 179 5.08 -1.38 -0.72
N ILE A 180 3.89 -1.09 -0.22
CA ILE A 180 2.90 -0.27 -0.91
C ILE A 180 3.38 1.18 -0.94
N SER A 181 3.45 1.75 -2.13
CA SER A 181 3.71 3.17 -2.36
C SER A 181 2.89 3.66 -3.55
N ALA A 182 2.63 4.97 -3.59
CA ALA A 182 1.89 5.58 -4.68
C ALA A 182 2.40 7.00 -4.94
N THR A 183 2.19 7.48 -6.17
CA THR A 183 2.37 8.89 -6.53
C THR A 183 1.04 9.43 -7.01
N LEU A 184 0.61 10.56 -6.44
CA LEU A 184 -0.61 11.25 -6.86
C LEU A 184 -0.25 12.45 -7.73
N TYR A 185 -0.82 12.50 -8.93
CA TYR A 185 -0.84 13.68 -9.79
C TYR A 185 -2.28 14.20 -9.85
N MET A 186 -2.46 15.48 -9.57
CA MET A 186 -3.78 16.11 -9.59
C MET A 186 -3.68 17.55 -10.08
N THR A 187 -4.73 17.99 -10.75
CA THR A 187 -4.96 19.36 -11.17
C THR A 187 -6.46 19.59 -11.23
N ALA A 188 -6.87 20.84 -11.11
CA ALA A 188 -8.26 21.25 -11.25
C ALA A 188 -8.31 22.69 -11.73
N ASP A 189 -9.45 23.07 -12.28
CA ASP A 189 -9.80 24.46 -12.52
C ASP A 189 -10.99 24.79 -11.61
N ASN A 190 -10.84 25.51 -10.50
CA ASN A 190 -9.64 26.27 -10.09
C ASN A 190 -8.73 25.57 -9.06
N THR A 191 -9.27 24.72 -8.18
CA THR A 191 -8.51 24.10 -7.06
C THR A 191 -9.04 22.71 -6.72
N VAL A 192 -8.20 21.90 -6.08
CA VAL A 192 -8.50 20.53 -5.64
C VAL A 192 -7.79 20.23 -4.32
N GLU A 193 -8.48 19.49 -3.47
CA GLU A 193 -7.92 18.79 -2.32
C GLU A 193 -8.17 17.28 -2.48
N ALA A 194 -7.18 16.48 -2.11
CA ALA A 194 -7.26 15.03 -2.21
C ALA A 194 -7.13 14.37 -0.83
N TYR A 195 -7.90 13.30 -0.66
CA TYR A 195 -7.96 12.53 0.58
C TYR A 195 -7.77 11.04 0.26
N LEU A 196 -7.03 10.33 1.11
CA LEU A 196 -6.92 8.87 1.09
C LEU A 196 -7.43 8.32 2.42
N ASN A 197 -8.50 7.51 2.37
CA ASN A 197 -9.16 6.96 3.56
C ASN A 197 -9.51 8.03 4.62
N GLY A 198 -9.95 9.20 4.17
CA GLY A 198 -10.32 10.32 5.04
C GLY A 198 -9.18 11.21 5.51
N ILE A 199 -7.93 10.90 5.15
CA ILE A 199 -6.75 11.70 5.51
C ILE A 199 -6.35 12.58 4.32
N SER A 200 -6.20 13.89 4.53
CA SER A 200 -5.73 14.83 3.50
C SER A 200 -4.30 14.47 3.07
N VAL A 201 -4.09 14.32 1.76
CA VAL A 201 -2.79 13.95 1.15
C VAL A 201 -2.22 15.04 0.25
N GLY A 202 -2.96 16.13 0.01
CA GLY A 202 -2.47 17.30 -0.70
C GLY A 202 -3.58 18.22 -1.20
N SER A 203 -3.20 19.44 -1.56
CA SER A 203 -4.07 20.41 -2.21
C SER A 203 -3.29 21.30 -3.20
N THR A 204 -4.00 21.96 -4.12
CA THR A 204 -3.36 22.81 -5.15
C THR A 204 -3.19 24.28 -4.73
N THR A 205 -4.07 24.91 -3.91
CA THR A 205 -3.87 26.23 -3.23
C THR A 205 -5.09 26.60 -2.32
N TYR A 206 -5.16 27.85 -1.80
CA TYR A 206 -6.28 28.43 -1.05
C TYR A 206 -7.61 28.22 -1.76
N VAL A 207 -8.52 27.67 -0.99
CA VAL A 207 -9.77 27.03 -1.39
C VAL A 207 -10.88 28.07 -1.58
N TYR A 208 -10.54 29.33 -1.89
CA TYR A 208 -11.53 30.41 -2.10
C TYR A 208 -10.88 31.58 -2.85
N GLY A 209 -11.29 31.87 -4.09
CA GLY A 209 -10.70 32.97 -4.85
C GLY A 209 -11.35 33.20 -6.21
N SER A 210 -11.56 34.47 -6.55
CA SER A 210 -12.15 34.93 -7.80
C SER A 210 -11.46 34.37 -9.04
N GLN A 211 -12.27 34.09 -10.07
CA GLN A 211 -11.90 33.68 -11.43
C GLN A 211 -10.51 34.19 -11.85
N PRO A 212 -9.58 33.34 -12.32
CA PRO A 212 -8.35 33.81 -12.93
C PRO A 212 -8.73 34.64 -14.17
N ASN A 213 -8.25 35.89 -14.23
CA ASN A 213 -8.43 36.71 -15.42
C ASN A 213 -7.70 36.05 -16.62
N PRO A 214 -8.30 36.10 -17.83
CA PRO A 214 -7.77 35.49 -19.04
C PRO A 214 -6.40 36.01 -19.45
#